data_AF-A0A917NV82-F1
#
_entry.id   AF-A0A917NV82-F1
#
_cell.length_a   1.000
_cell.length_b   1.000
_cell.length_c   1.000
_cell.angle_alpha   90.00
_cell.angle_beta   90.00
_cell.angle_gamma   90.00
#
_symmetry.space_group_name_H-M   'P 1'
#
loop_
_entity.id
_entity.type
_entity.pdbx_description
1 polymer ?
#
loop_
_entity_poly.entity_id
_entity_poly.type
_entity_poly.pdbx_seq_one_letter_code
_entity_poly.pdbx_strand_id
1 'polypeptide(L)'
;MWSAWLCCDHLAAERREVLRQCQQHRRRGRDVRRAFLTSVRVLGEGVDVAGERGVEAICFADTRGSRAEIVQNIGRALRLNRASP
;
A
#
# COMPACT_ATOMS: atom_id res chain seq x y z
N MET A 1 12.87 3.22 9.37
CA MET A 1 12.18 3.37 8.07
C MET A 1 12.04 2.00 7.44
N TRP A 2 10.93 1.72 6.77
CA TRP A 2 10.64 0.53 5.98
C TRP A 2 10.31 0.94 4.55
N SER A 3 10.74 0.14 3.58
CA SER A 3 10.39 0.35 2.18
C SER A 3 10.39 -0.97 1.44
N ALA A 4 9.43 -1.16 0.54
CA ALA A 4 9.39 -2.30 -0.37
C ALA A 4 8.69 -1.92 -1.68
N TRP A 5 8.75 -2.83 -2.63
CA TRP A 5 8.08 -2.67 -3.92
C TRP A 5 7.31 -3.96 -4.28
N LEU A 6 6.31 -3.83 -5.14
CA LEU A 6 5.53 -4.95 -5.67
C LEU A 6 5.35 -4.83 -7.20
N CYS A 7 5.55 -5.95 -7.89
CA CYS A 7 5.24 -6.15 -9.31
C CYS A 7 4.49 -7.47 -9.54
N CYS A 8 4.04 -7.71 -10.77
CA CYS A 8 3.24 -8.90 -11.12
C CYS A 8 3.99 -10.21 -10.90
N ASP A 9 5.33 -10.17 -10.97
CA ASP A 9 6.19 -11.34 -10.83
C ASP A 9 6.31 -11.83 -9.38
N HIS A 10 5.88 -11.03 -8.41
CA HIS A 10 5.84 -11.46 -7.01
C HIS A 10 4.74 -12.49 -6.79
N LEU A 11 5.03 -13.54 -6.05
CA LEU A 11 4.08 -14.56 -5.65
C LEU A 11 2.99 -13.95 -4.76
N ALA A 12 1.79 -14.54 -4.78
CA ALA A 12 0.69 -14.09 -3.93
C ALA A 12 1.01 -14.12 -2.42
N ALA A 13 1.91 -15.02 -1.99
CA ALA A 13 2.40 -15.06 -0.62
C ALA A 13 3.30 -13.86 -0.29
N GLU A 14 4.23 -13.53 -1.18
CA GLU A 14 5.15 -12.39 -1.03
C GLU A 14 4.38 -11.07 -0.99
N ARG A 15 3.42 -10.89 -1.91
CA ARG A 15 2.55 -9.69 -1.93
C ARG A 15 1.84 -9.49 -0.60
N ARG A 16 1.23 -10.55 -0.04
CA ARG A 16 0.52 -10.51 1.24
C ARG A 16 1.45 -10.13 2.38
N GLU A 17 2.64 -10.70 2.43
CA GLU A 17 3.61 -10.41 3.50
C GLU A 17 4.14 -8.97 3.42
N VAL A 18 4.48 -8.49 2.22
CA VAL A 18 4.92 -7.10 2.01
C VAL A 18 3.83 -6.10 2.41
N LEU A 19 2.58 -6.36 1.99
CA LEU A 19 1.43 -5.53 2.37
C LEU A 19 1.23 -5.51 3.90
N ARG A 20 1.29 -6.68 4.55
CA ARG A 20 1.17 -6.80 6.01
C ARG A 20 2.26 -5.99 6.72
N GLN A 21 3.51 -6.12 6.31
CA GLN A 21 4.63 -5.36 6.89
C GLN A 21 4.48 -3.86 6.69
N CYS A 22 3.99 -3.42 5.53
CA CYS A 22 3.70 -2.01 5.26
C CYS A 22 2.62 -1.47 6.19
N GLN A 23 1.47 -2.15 6.24
CA GLN A 23 0.31 -1.74 7.05
C GLN A 23 0.65 -1.65 8.54
N GLN A 24 1.46 -2.59 9.04
CA GLN A 24 1.92 -2.64 10.42
C GLN A 24 3.14 -1.76 10.70
N HIS A 25 3.68 -1.08 9.68
CA HIS A 25 4.91 -0.30 9.80
C HIS A 25 6.05 -1.10 10.44
N ARG A 26 6.31 -2.32 9.94
CA ARG A 26 7.20 -3.29 10.61
C ARG A 26 8.38 -3.72 9.74
N ARG A 27 9.59 -3.68 10.29
CA ARG A 27 10.82 -4.20 9.65
C ARG A 27 11.50 -5.20 10.58
N ARG A 28 11.70 -6.45 10.11
CA ARG A 28 12.38 -7.51 10.88
C ARG A 28 11.86 -7.63 12.32
N GLY A 29 10.54 -7.63 12.47
CA GLY A 29 9.91 -7.75 13.79
C GLY A 29 9.85 -6.47 14.62
N ARG A 30 10.45 -5.35 14.18
CA ARG A 30 10.43 -4.07 14.91
C ARG A 30 9.55 -3.02 14.23
N ASP A 31 8.92 -2.18 15.02
CA ASP A 31 8.17 -1.01 14.53
C ASP A 31 9.09 0.02 13.90
N VAL A 32 8.58 0.71 12.87
CA VAL A 32 9.22 1.85 12.24
C VAL A 32 8.27 3.04 12.16
N ARG A 33 8.83 4.25 12.18
CA ARG A 33 8.04 5.48 12.09
C ARG A 33 7.47 5.76 10.69
N ARG A 34 8.11 5.26 9.63
CA ARG A 34 7.78 5.56 8.23
C ARG A 34 7.86 4.29 7.40
N ALA A 35 6.83 4.05 6.59
CA ALA A 35 6.73 2.94 5.65
C ALA A 35 6.38 3.47 4.26
N PHE A 36 7.11 3.02 3.23
CA PHE A 36 6.87 3.37 1.84
C PHE A 36 6.66 2.11 1.00
N LEU A 37 5.56 2.04 0.26
CA LEU A 37 5.30 0.96 -0.68
C LEU A 37 5.18 1.54 -2.09
N THR A 38 6.00 1.03 -3.00
CA THR A 38 5.86 1.32 -4.44
C THR A 38 5.23 0.13 -5.14
N SER A 39 4.31 0.34 -6.06
CA SER A 39 3.71 -0.75 -6.81
C SER A 39 3.44 -0.36 -8.26
N VAL A 40 3.56 -1.32 -9.17
CA VAL A 40 3.21 -1.16 -10.58
C VAL A 40 2.13 -2.18 -10.93
N ARG A 41 0.91 -1.73 -11.24
CA ARG A 41 -0.24 -2.55 -11.69
C ARG A 41 -0.54 -3.82 -10.84
N VAL A 42 -0.17 -3.82 -9.56
CA VAL A 42 -0.27 -5.01 -8.68
C VAL A 42 -1.19 -4.85 -7.50
N LEU A 43 -1.63 -3.62 -7.23
CA LEU A 43 -2.80 -3.41 -6.41
C LEU A 43 -4.01 -3.79 -7.29
N GLY A 44 -4.42 -5.05 -7.24
CA GLY A 44 -5.66 -5.52 -7.86
C GLY A 44 -6.89 -4.98 -7.13
N GLU A 45 -8.07 -5.13 -7.72
CA GLU A 45 -9.35 -4.79 -7.05
C GLU A 45 -9.42 -5.39 -5.64
N GLY A 46 -9.71 -4.52 -4.66
CA GLY A 46 -9.90 -4.91 -3.26
C GLY A 46 -8.64 -4.89 -2.36
N VAL A 47 -7.45 -4.55 -2.86
CA VAL A 47 -6.27 -4.40 -1.98
C VAL A 47 -6.33 -3.08 -1.21
N ASP A 48 -6.67 -3.17 0.07
CA ASP A 48 -6.67 -2.05 1.00
C ASP A 48 -5.25 -1.79 1.52
N VAL A 49 -4.75 -0.58 1.33
CA VAL A 49 -3.40 -0.18 1.78
C VAL A 49 -3.44 0.79 2.96
N ALA A 50 -4.63 1.14 3.46
CA ALA A 50 -4.80 2.09 4.56
C ALA A 50 -4.11 1.64 5.86
N GLY A 51 -3.99 0.34 6.12
CA GLY A 51 -3.29 -0.20 7.30
C GLY A 51 -3.80 0.34 8.65
N GLU A 52 -3.14 -0.04 9.75
CA GLU A 52 -3.58 0.38 11.10
C GLU A 52 -3.33 1.88 11.37
N ARG A 53 -2.36 2.48 10.67
CA ARG A 53 -1.92 3.87 10.91
C ARG A 53 -2.36 4.85 9.82
N GLY A 54 -3.15 4.41 8.83
CA GLY A 54 -3.53 5.24 7.69
C GLY A 54 -2.38 5.45 6.69
N VAL A 55 -2.73 6.01 5.54
CA VAL A 55 -1.77 6.46 4.52
C VAL A 55 -1.69 7.98 4.55
N GLU A 56 -0.51 8.52 4.87
CA GLU A 56 -0.29 9.97 4.94
C GLU A 56 -0.17 10.62 3.55
N ALA A 57 0.30 9.88 2.54
CA ALA A 57 0.52 10.40 1.20
C ALA A 57 0.53 9.30 0.14
N ILE A 58 0.17 9.66 -1.09
CA ILE A 58 0.25 8.80 -2.28
C ILE A 58 1.05 9.56 -3.34
N CYS A 59 2.00 8.88 -3.99
CA CYS A 59 2.78 9.43 -5.09
C CYS A 59 2.51 8.63 -6.38
N PHE A 60 2.10 9.33 -7.43
CA PHE A 60 1.95 8.77 -8.78
C PHE A 60 3.22 9.07 -9.58
N ALA A 61 4.04 8.05 -9.81
CA ALA A 61 5.30 8.18 -10.57
C ALA A 61 5.13 7.94 -12.09
N ASP A 62 3.96 7.49 -12.53
CA ASP A 62 3.57 7.37 -13.95
C ASP A 62 2.11 7.82 -14.11
N THR A 63 1.84 8.71 -15.09
CA THR A 63 0.50 9.23 -15.40
C THR A 63 -0.12 8.58 -16.64
N ARG A 64 0.54 7.57 -17.24
CA ARG A 64 -0.01 6.81 -18.39
C ARG A 64 -1.23 5.93 -18.03
N GLY A 65 -1.60 5.86 -16.76
CA GLY A 65 -2.82 5.18 -16.30
C GLY A 65 -4.08 5.97 -16.63
N SER A 66 -5.20 5.28 -16.79
CA SER A 66 -6.50 5.91 -17.01
C SER A 66 -6.93 6.74 -15.78
N ARG A 67 -7.75 7.77 -15.98
CA ARG A 67 -8.36 8.53 -14.87
C ARG A 67 -9.08 7.62 -13.87
N ALA A 68 -9.71 6.55 -14.36
CA ALA A 68 -10.41 5.58 -13.52
C ALA A 68 -9.45 4.82 -12.60
N GLU A 69 -8.31 4.33 -13.12
CA GLU A 69 -7.29 3.66 -12.31
C GLU A 69 -6.70 4.59 -11.24
N ILE A 70 -6.47 5.87 -11.57
CA ILE A 70 -5.98 6.86 -10.61
C ILE A 70 -6.99 7.03 -9.46
N VAL A 71 -8.27 7.22 -9.77
CA VAL A 71 -9.34 7.36 -8.76
C VAL A 71 -9.45 6.11 -7.88
N GLN A 72 -9.36 4.92 -8.48
CA GLN A 72 -9.38 3.66 -7.73
C GLN A 72 -8.17 3.52 -6.78
N ASN A 73 -6.97 3.88 -7.24
CA ASN A 73 -5.76 3.85 -6.41
C ASN A 73 -5.87 4.81 -5.22
N ILE A 74 -6.41 6.02 -5.43
CA ILE A 74 -6.69 6.97 -4.35
C ILE A 74 -7.68 6.37 -3.35
N GLY A 75 -8.80 5.82 -3.83
CA GLY A 75 -9.86 5.25 -2.97
C GLY A 75 -9.40 4.08 -2.11
N ARG A 76 -8.41 3.30 -2.56
CA ARG A 76 -7.84 2.18 -1.78
C ARG A 76 -6.85 2.61 -0.72
N ALA A 77 -6.20 3.75 -0.91
CA ALA A 77 -5.22 4.27 0.02
C ALA A 77 -5.84 5.21 1.06
N LEU A 78 -6.87 5.98 0.68
CA LEU A 78 -7.55 6.93 1.57
C LEU A 78 -8.75 6.32 2.31
N ARG A 79 -8.86 4.99 2.40
CA ARG A 79 -9.94 4.40 3.20
C ARG A 79 -9.83 4.91 4.63
N LEU A 80 -10.91 5.54 5.10
CA LEU A 80 -11.03 6.04 6.45
C LEU A 80 -10.65 4.90 7.39
N ASN A 81 -9.56 5.11 8.13
CA ASN A 81 -9.23 4.27 9.26
C ASN A 81 -10.49 4.24 10.12
N ARG A 82 -11.12 3.06 10.27
CA ARG A 82 -12.21 2.90 11.24
C ARG A 82 -11.54 3.06 12.60
N ALA A 83 -11.35 4.30 13.02
CA ALA A 83 -11.22 4.62 14.42
C ALA A 83 -12.50 4.08 15.05
N SER A 84 -12.38 2.96 15.77
CA SER A 84 -13.40 2.54 16.71
C SER A 84 -13.75 3.76 17.59
N PRO A 85 -15.04 3.98 17.91
CA PRO A 85 -15.44 5.02 18.86
C PRO A 85 -14.74 4.86 20.22
#